data_AF-A0A8T1QFG2-F1
#
_entry.id   AF-A0A8T1QFG2-F1
#
_cell.length_a   1.000
_cell.length_b   1.000
_cell.length_c   1.000
_cell.angle_alpha   90.00
_cell.angle_beta   90.00
_cell.angle_gamma   90.00
#
_symmetry.space_group_name_H-M   'P 1'
#
loop_
_entity.id
_entity.type
_entity.pdbx_description
1 polymer ?
#
loop_
_entity_poly.entity_id
_entity_poly.type
_entity_poly.pdbx_seq_one_letter_code
_entity_poly.pdbx_strand_id
1 'polypeptide(L)'
;MESVGNEITHEFRFFRVHRDGRIEKFIPTHKIPPFNDPTTGVQSKDVVISNKPPVSARIFLPRIIDTTRKLPRPPPACYEDSWAGLQWIASHANGNGPEPWLNEHADLNRVFVGGDSGGGDITHTLVVRVGSIGLPGLKVIGAILVHPFFGGMEDDEMWLYMFPTSGGLEDPRLKPPAEELSRLGGIGGSYYEELKKSGWGGSGEVVEHHGEDHVFHLMKPDSENAVDLVNKFASFIVQG
;
A
#
# COMPACT_ATOMS: atom_id res chain seq x y z
N MET A 1 14.46 32.84 -25.26
CA MET A 1 13.43 32.68 -24.23
C MET A 1 13.40 31.21 -23.88
N GLU A 2 13.69 30.87 -22.63
CA GLU A 2 13.36 29.53 -22.13
C GLU A 2 11.84 29.43 -21.97
N SER A 3 11.27 28.25 -22.19
CA SER A 3 9.83 28.05 -22.17
C SER A 3 9.30 28.09 -20.75
N VAL A 4 8.30 28.94 -20.49
CA VAL A 4 7.67 29.13 -19.16
C VAL A 4 7.11 27.83 -18.55
N GLY A 5 6.83 26.81 -19.37
CA GLY A 5 6.44 25.46 -18.91
C GLY A 5 7.55 24.59 -18.31
N ASN A 6 8.82 25.04 -18.30
CA ASN A 6 9.92 24.37 -17.59
C ASN A 6 10.21 24.97 -16.21
N GLU A 7 9.41 25.96 -15.76
CA GLU A 7 9.57 26.54 -14.43
C GLU A 7 9.02 25.58 -13.38
N ILE A 8 9.90 25.15 -12.46
CA ILE A 8 9.55 24.29 -11.34
C ILE A 8 8.78 25.11 -10.30
N THR A 9 7.61 24.63 -9.89
CA THR A 9 6.77 25.25 -8.86
C THR A 9 6.91 24.58 -7.50
N HIS A 10 7.13 23.27 -7.50
CA HIS A 10 7.30 22.44 -6.31
C HIS A 10 8.34 21.35 -6.61
N GLU A 11 9.23 21.06 -5.67
CA GLU A 11 10.19 19.95 -5.76
C GLU A 11 10.12 19.14 -4.45
N PHE A 12 9.73 17.87 -4.57
CA PHE A 12 9.60 16.93 -3.47
C PHE A 12 10.56 15.76 -3.67
N ARG A 13 10.82 15.00 -2.60
CA ARG A 13 11.78 13.88 -2.54
C ARG A 13 11.73 12.90 -3.73
N PHE A 14 10.55 12.65 -4.30
CA PHE A 14 10.34 11.66 -5.37
C PHE A 14 9.95 12.26 -6.73
N PHE A 15 9.54 13.53 -6.78
CA PHE A 15 9.06 14.19 -8.00
C PHE A 15 9.06 15.71 -7.87
N ARG A 16 9.13 16.39 -9.03
CA ARG A 16 8.87 17.83 -9.15
C ARG A 16 7.64 18.13 -10.01
N VAL A 17 7.07 19.32 -9.81
CA VAL A 17 5.90 19.81 -10.52
C VAL A 17 6.23 21.10 -11.26
N HIS A 18 6.08 21.09 -12.58
CA HIS A 18 6.28 22.24 -13.45
C HIS A 18 5.02 23.12 -13.52
N ARG A 19 5.18 24.41 -13.86
CA ARG A 19 4.11 25.41 -13.92
C ARG A 19 2.94 25.06 -14.87
N ASP A 20 3.18 24.20 -15.85
CA ASP A 20 2.16 23.67 -16.78
C ASP A 20 1.34 22.50 -16.19
N GLY A 21 1.65 22.07 -14.96
CA GLY A 21 1.04 20.90 -14.31
C GLY A 21 1.74 19.57 -14.62
N ARG A 22 2.84 19.57 -15.39
CA ARG A 22 3.63 18.36 -15.65
C ARG A 22 4.32 17.89 -14.38
N ILE A 23 4.04 16.66 -13.98
CA ILE A 23 4.76 15.96 -12.91
C ILE A 23 5.91 15.17 -13.52
N GLU A 24 7.12 15.37 -12.99
CA GLU A 24 8.35 14.69 -13.40
C GLU A 24 8.88 13.88 -12.21
N LYS A 25 8.86 12.55 -12.33
CA LYS A 25 9.30 11.63 -11.28
C LYS A 25 10.80 11.35 -11.41
N PHE A 26 11.52 11.39 -10.29
CA PHE A 26 12.97 11.15 -10.28
C PHE A 26 13.33 9.67 -10.42
N ILE A 27 12.45 8.77 -9.96
CA ILE A 27 12.60 7.33 -10.13
C ILE A 27 11.74 6.89 -11.35
N PRO A 28 12.36 6.46 -12.47
CA PRO A 28 11.62 6.00 -13.65
C PRO A 28 10.98 4.63 -13.36
N THR A 29 9.65 4.55 -13.48
CA THR A 29 8.89 3.31 -13.21
C THR A 29 8.74 2.49 -14.49
N HIS A 30 9.59 1.46 -14.63
CA HIS A 30 9.53 0.50 -15.73
C HIS A 30 8.27 -0.36 -15.59
N LYS A 31 7.21 -0.04 -16.35
CA LYS A 31 5.94 -0.78 -16.34
C LYS A 31 6.08 -2.13 -17.04
N ILE A 32 6.64 -3.11 -16.33
CA ILE A 32 6.73 -4.50 -16.77
C ILE A 32 5.33 -4.99 -17.17
N PRO A 33 5.14 -5.52 -18.40
CA PRO A 33 3.87 -6.11 -18.77
C PRO A 33 3.58 -7.32 -17.84
N PRO A 34 2.30 -7.67 -17.68
CA PRO A 34 1.92 -8.93 -17.06
C PRO A 34 2.68 -10.10 -17.69
N PHE A 35 3.26 -10.94 -16.84
CA PHE A 35 4.35 -11.84 -17.22
C PHE A 35 4.31 -13.11 -16.37
N ASN A 36 4.88 -14.18 -16.93
CA ASN A 36 5.02 -15.49 -16.32
C ASN A 36 6.51 -15.72 -16.03
N ASP A 37 6.94 -15.65 -14.78
CA ASP A 37 8.33 -15.96 -14.45
C ASP A 37 8.56 -17.48 -14.57
N PRO A 38 9.45 -17.95 -15.47
CA PRO A 38 9.78 -19.37 -15.57
C PRO A 38 10.58 -19.88 -14.35
N THR A 39 11.19 -18.97 -13.58
CA THR A 39 12.10 -19.26 -12.47
C THR A 39 11.35 -19.53 -11.17
N THR A 40 10.55 -18.56 -10.70
CA THR A 40 9.71 -18.71 -9.49
C THR A 40 8.35 -19.36 -9.78
N GLY A 41 7.93 -19.39 -11.05
CA GLY A 41 6.61 -19.84 -11.46
C GLY A 41 5.46 -18.88 -11.15
N VAL A 42 5.74 -17.76 -10.48
CA VAL A 42 4.81 -16.66 -10.19
C VAL A 42 4.42 -15.96 -11.49
N GLN A 43 3.19 -15.47 -11.55
CA GLN A 43 2.67 -14.73 -12.70
C GLN A 43 1.82 -13.55 -12.27
N SER A 44 1.37 -12.78 -13.25
CA SER A 44 0.49 -11.64 -13.05
C SER A 44 -0.62 -11.56 -14.11
N LYS A 45 -1.80 -11.09 -13.70
CA LYS A 45 -2.79 -10.54 -14.62
C LYS A 45 -3.45 -9.25 -14.09
N ASP A 46 -3.63 -8.24 -14.94
CA ASP A 46 -4.31 -6.98 -14.64
C ASP A 46 -5.82 -7.16 -14.87
N VAL A 47 -6.60 -7.28 -13.80
CA VAL A 47 -8.07 -7.34 -13.85
C VAL A 47 -8.68 -5.95 -13.71
N VAL A 48 -9.84 -5.71 -14.34
CA VAL A 48 -10.60 -4.46 -14.19
C VAL A 48 -11.64 -4.63 -13.07
N ILE A 49 -11.32 -4.11 -11.88
CA ILE A 49 -12.24 -4.07 -10.73
C ILE A 49 -13.44 -3.17 -11.02
N SER A 50 -13.21 -2.01 -11.65
CA SER A 50 -14.29 -1.12 -12.06
C SER A 50 -13.96 -0.32 -13.32
N ASN A 51 -15.01 0.04 -14.05
CA ASN A 51 -14.95 0.95 -15.19
C ASN A 51 -15.33 2.40 -14.83
N LYS A 52 -16.06 2.61 -13.73
CA LYS A 52 -16.45 3.92 -13.19
C LYS A 52 -16.52 3.82 -11.66
N PRO A 53 -15.49 4.23 -10.89
CA PRO A 53 -14.18 4.72 -11.33
C PRO A 53 -13.36 3.70 -12.14
N PRO A 54 -12.37 4.14 -12.94
CA PRO A 54 -11.45 3.26 -13.65
C PRO A 54 -10.42 2.62 -12.71
N VAL A 55 -10.76 1.47 -12.11
CA VAL A 55 -9.92 0.73 -11.15
C VAL A 55 -9.48 -0.61 -11.74
N SER A 56 -8.21 -0.96 -11.56
CA SER A 56 -7.63 -2.24 -11.98
C SER A 56 -6.54 -2.68 -11.02
N ALA A 57 -6.52 -3.96 -10.64
CA ALA A 57 -5.48 -4.55 -9.81
C ALA A 57 -4.69 -5.59 -10.61
N ARG A 58 -3.41 -5.75 -10.27
CA ARG A 58 -2.60 -6.88 -10.74
C ARG A 58 -2.73 -8.02 -9.74
N ILE A 59 -3.50 -9.05 -10.10
CA ILE A 59 -3.53 -10.29 -9.34
C ILE A 59 -2.26 -11.06 -9.68
N PHE A 60 -1.57 -11.52 -8.65
CA PHE A 60 -0.47 -12.47 -8.79
C PHE A 60 -0.95 -13.87 -8.42
N LEU A 61 -0.71 -14.84 -9.30
CA LEU A 61 -0.95 -16.26 -9.05
C LEU A 61 0.19 -17.05 -9.70
N PRO A 62 0.61 -18.18 -9.14
CA PRO A 62 1.19 -19.23 -9.96
C PRO A 62 0.15 -19.84 -10.96
N ARG A 63 -0.02 -19.19 -12.14
CA ARG A 63 -0.46 -19.73 -13.48
C ARG A 63 -1.97 -19.68 -13.87
N ILE A 64 -2.52 -19.17 -15.01
CA ILE A 64 -2.16 -18.51 -16.33
C ILE A 64 -3.46 -17.87 -16.96
N ILE A 65 -3.61 -16.73 -17.68
CA ILE A 65 -3.23 -15.27 -17.57
C ILE A 65 -4.56 -14.44 -17.74
N ASP A 66 -4.84 -13.26 -18.37
CA ASP A 66 -4.20 -12.13 -19.12
C ASP A 66 -5.04 -10.80 -18.93
N THR A 67 -4.79 -9.68 -19.65
CA THR A 67 -4.72 -8.32 -19.01
C THR A 67 -5.11 -7.01 -19.75
N THR A 68 -5.38 -5.91 -18.99
CA THR A 68 -4.94 -4.46 -19.14
C THR A 68 -5.87 -3.42 -18.42
N ARG A 69 -5.63 -2.09 -18.24
CA ARG A 69 -4.47 -1.18 -17.94
C ARG A 69 -4.94 0.32 -18.00
N LYS A 70 -4.81 1.20 -16.97
CA LYS A 70 -5.44 2.58 -16.94
C LYS A 70 -4.59 3.77 -16.34
N LEU A 71 -5.24 4.94 -16.07
CA LEU A 71 -4.70 6.32 -15.86
C LEU A 71 -4.51 6.77 -14.36
N PRO A 72 -3.73 7.84 -14.07
CA PRO A 72 -3.44 8.31 -12.69
C PRO A 72 -4.57 9.11 -12.03
N ARG A 73 -4.59 9.10 -10.68
CA ARG A 73 -5.65 9.69 -9.81
C ARG A 73 -5.02 10.11 -8.45
N PRO A 74 -5.29 11.31 -7.91
CA PRO A 74 -4.73 11.76 -6.63
C PRO A 74 -5.52 11.25 -5.41
N PRO A 75 -4.98 11.34 -4.18
CA PRO A 75 -5.75 11.15 -2.94
C PRO A 75 -7.03 12.01 -2.89
N PRO A 76 -8.12 11.55 -2.25
CA PRO A 76 -8.27 10.28 -1.53
C PRO A 76 -8.56 9.07 -2.44
N ALA A 77 -8.46 9.18 -3.77
CA ALA A 77 -8.88 8.11 -4.68
C ALA A 77 -8.17 6.78 -4.41
N CYS A 78 -6.92 6.81 -3.95
CA CYS A 78 -6.18 5.62 -3.51
C CYS A 78 -6.90 4.81 -2.42
N TYR A 79 -7.48 5.44 -1.39
CA TYR A 79 -8.18 4.73 -0.32
C TYR A 79 -9.46 4.07 -0.80
N GLU A 80 -10.30 4.79 -1.57
CA GLU A 80 -11.56 4.24 -2.06
C GLU A 80 -11.36 3.25 -3.21
N ASP A 81 -10.36 3.43 -4.09
CA ASP A 81 -10.02 2.46 -5.13
C ASP A 81 -9.45 1.17 -4.51
N SER A 82 -8.67 1.27 -3.43
CA SER A 82 -8.19 0.11 -2.66
C SER A 82 -9.30 -0.56 -1.84
N TRP A 83 -10.22 0.21 -1.24
CA TRP A 83 -11.40 -0.34 -0.54
C TRP A 83 -12.33 -1.05 -1.52
N ALA A 84 -12.57 -0.47 -2.71
CA ALA A 84 -13.31 -1.13 -3.78
C ALA A 84 -12.61 -2.41 -4.27
N GLY A 85 -11.27 -2.44 -4.29
CA GLY A 85 -10.49 -3.65 -4.52
C GLY A 85 -10.72 -4.74 -3.47
N LEU A 86 -10.73 -4.38 -2.18
CA LEU A 86 -10.97 -5.32 -1.08
C LEU A 86 -12.44 -5.83 -1.07
N GLN A 87 -13.40 -4.95 -1.35
CA GLN A 87 -14.81 -5.34 -1.55
C GLN A 87 -14.98 -6.27 -2.76
N TRP A 88 -14.25 -6.02 -3.86
CA TRP A 88 -14.25 -6.87 -5.03
C TRP A 88 -13.67 -8.26 -4.72
N ILE A 89 -12.57 -8.34 -3.96
CA ILE A 89 -12.06 -9.63 -3.45
C ILE A 89 -13.12 -10.34 -2.62
N ALA A 90 -13.73 -9.66 -1.64
CA ALA A 90 -14.78 -10.23 -0.78
C ALA A 90 -16.01 -10.76 -1.54
N SER A 91 -16.30 -10.26 -2.75
CA SER A 91 -17.40 -10.77 -3.58
C SER A 91 -17.23 -12.24 -4.04
N HIS A 92 -16.02 -12.80 -3.91
CA HIS A 92 -15.71 -14.20 -4.27
C HIS A 92 -15.98 -15.19 -3.12
N ALA A 93 -16.41 -14.73 -1.94
CA ALA A 93 -16.63 -15.54 -0.74
C ALA A 93 -17.49 -16.81 -0.93
N ASN A 94 -18.43 -16.75 -1.88
CA ASN A 94 -19.35 -17.86 -2.18
C ASN A 94 -18.87 -18.72 -3.37
N GLY A 95 -17.62 -18.59 -3.83
CA GLY A 95 -17.08 -19.30 -5.00
C GLY A 95 -17.71 -18.91 -6.34
N ASN A 96 -18.41 -17.78 -6.40
CA ASN A 96 -19.24 -17.34 -7.53
C ASN A 96 -18.94 -15.88 -7.96
N GLY A 97 -17.80 -15.32 -7.57
CA GLY A 97 -17.36 -13.98 -7.99
C GLY A 97 -16.79 -13.96 -9.42
N PRO A 98 -16.53 -12.77 -9.99
CA PRO A 98 -16.10 -12.60 -11.39
C PRO A 98 -14.70 -13.14 -11.74
N GLU A 99 -13.84 -13.45 -10.75
CA GLU A 99 -12.49 -13.99 -10.95
C GLU A 99 -12.39 -15.45 -10.49
N PRO A 100 -12.24 -16.42 -11.40
CA PRO A 100 -12.07 -17.84 -11.08
C PRO A 100 -10.94 -18.13 -10.07
N TRP A 101 -9.78 -17.46 -10.16
CA TRP A 101 -8.67 -17.72 -9.25
C TRP A 101 -8.98 -17.39 -7.78
N LEU A 102 -9.85 -16.41 -7.52
CA LEU A 102 -10.30 -16.10 -6.16
C LEU A 102 -11.39 -17.06 -5.70
N ASN A 103 -12.23 -17.57 -6.61
CA ASN A 103 -13.22 -18.61 -6.28
C ASN A 103 -12.57 -19.97 -5.99
N GLU A 104 -11.49 -20.31 -6.70
CA GLU A 104 -10.89 -21.65 -6.72
C GLU A 104 -9.69 -21.82 -5.78
N HIS A 105 -9.01 -20.74 -5.40
CA HIS A 105 -7.72 -20.81 -4.68
C HIS A 105 -7.58 -19.90 -3.46
N ALA A 106 -8.47 -18.92 -3.22
CA ALA A 106 -8.32 -17.98 -2.11
C ALA A 106 -9.08 -18.43 -0.86
N ASP A 107 -8.37 -18.63 0.25
CA ASP A 107 -9.00 -18.73 1.58
C ASP A 107 -9.34 -17.34 2.11
N LEU A 108 -10.55 -16.87 1.82
CA LEU A 108 -11.04 -15.56 2.26
C LEU A 108 -11.32 -15.48 3.77
N ASN A 109 -11.15 -16.57 4.53
CA ASN A 109 -11.11 -16.54 6.00
C ASN A 109 -9.74 -16.12 6.55
N ARG A 110 -8.73 -15.96 5.67
CA ARG A 110 -7.32 -15.89 6.03
C ARG A 110 -6.57 -14.87 5.16
N VAL A 111 -7.10 -13.65 5.10
CA VAL A 111 -6.56 -12.56 4.28
C VAL A 111 -5.53 -11.73 5.05
N PHE A 112 -4.45 -11.37 4.36
CA PHE A 112 -3.43 -10.42 4.81
C PHE A 112 -3.49 -9.17 3.92
N VAL A 113 -3.27 -7.99 4.50
CA VAL A 113 -3.15 -6.72 3.77
C VAL A 113 -1.78 -6.12 4.03
N GLY A 114 -1.11 -5.53 3.04
CA GLY A 114 0.22 -5.00 3.24
C GLY A 114 0.66 -3.96 2.21
N GLY A 115 1.58 -3.10 2.62
CA GLY A 115 2.18 -2.08 1.76
C GLY A 115 3.30 -1.30 2.43
N ASP A 116 4.12 -0.65 1.59
CA ASP A 116 5.23 0.20 1.98
C ASP A 116 4.86 1.69 1.91
N SER A 117 5.48 2.54 2.74
CA SER A 117 5.32 4.00 2.68
C SER A 117 3.84 4.43 2.71
N GLY A 118 3.34 5.16 1.71
CA GLY A 118 1.92 5.48 1.55
C GLY A 118 1.00 4.26 1.33
N GLY A 119 1.52 3.14 0.83
CA GLY A 119 0.84 1.84 0.83
C GLY A 119 0.66 1.25 2.23
N GLY A 120 1.54 1.61 3.17
CA GLY A 120 1.40 1.30 4.60
C GLY A 120 0.25 2.10 5.25
N ASP A 121 0.16 3.40 4.97
CA ASP A 121 -0.99 4.24 5.38
C ASP A 121 -2.32 3.69 4.82
N ILE A 122 -2.37 3.39 3.52
CA ILE A 122 -3.54 2.74 2.90
C ILE A 122 -3.86 1.41 3.58
N THR A 123 -2.86 0.60 3.94
CA THR A 123 -3.05 -0.67 4.66
C THR A 123 -3.66 -0.45 6.04
N HIS A 124 -3.12 0.47 6.85
CA HIS A 124 -3.69 0.83 8.15
C HIS A 124 -5.15 1.30 7.99
N THR A 125 -5.40 2.24 7.07
CA THR A 125 -6.74 2.76 6.76
C THR A 125 -7.74 1.64 6.40
N LEU A 126 -7.32 0.65 5.59
CA LEU A 126 -8.16 -0.50 5.24
C LEU A 126 -8.44 -1.40 6.44
N VAL A 127 -7.42 -1.73 7.24
CA VAL A 127 -7.54 -2.67 8.36
C VAL A 127 -8.40 -2.07 9.48
N VAL A 128 -8.23 -0.77 9.79
CA VAL A 128 -9.12 -0.03 10.70
C VAL A 128 -10.57 -0.06 10.18
N ARG A 129 -10.79 0.24 8.90
CA ARG A 129 -12.14 0.21 8.29
C ARG A 129 -12.78 -1.19 8.37
N VAL A 130 -12.04 -2.27 8.08
CA VAL A 130 -12.53 -3.65 8.27
C VAL A 130 -12.84 -3.93 9.74
N GLY A 131 -12.00 -3.49 10.69
CA GLY A 131 -12.22 -3.68 12.11
C GLY A 131 -13.46 -2.93 12.64
N SER A 132 -13.71 -1.71 12.17
CA SER A 132 -14.81 -0.87 12.67
C SER A 132 -16.18 -1.13 12.04
N ILE A 133 -16.25 -1.40 10.73
CA ILE A 133 -17.54 -1.61 10.01
C ILE A 133 -17.72 -3.02 9.44
N GLY A 134 -16.70 -3.87 9.50
CA GLY A 134 -16.70 -5.21 8.92
C GLY A 134 -16.58 -5.20 7.39
N LEU A 135 -16.32 -6.39 6.84
CA LEU A 135 -16.47 -6.66 5.41
C LEU A 135 -17.00 -8.09 5.20
N PRO A 136 -18.32 -8.28 5.03
CA PRO A 136 -18.91 -9.61 4.84
C PRO A 136 -18.27 -10.37 3.67
N GLY A 137 -17.94 -11.65 3.90
CA GLY A 137 -17.27 -12.50 2.92
C GLY A 137 -15.73 -12.48 2.98
N LEU A 138 -15.13 -11.68 3.86
CA LEU A 138 -13.67 -11.61 4.00
C LEU A 138 -13.26 -11.41 5.47
N LYS A 139 -12.26 -12.16 5.92
CA LYS A 139 -11.63 -11.98 7.23
C LYS A 139 -10.16 -11.62 7.06
N VAL A 140 -9.82 -10.36 7.37
CA VAL A 140 -8.43 -9.95 7.54
C VAL A 140 -7.93 -10.53 8.87
N ILE A 141 -6.75 -11.16 8.85
CA ILE A 141 -6.12 -11.74 10.04
C ILE A 141 -4.74 -11.14 10.36
N GLY A 142 -4.13 -10.42 9.41
CA GLY A 142 -2.80 -9.82 9.58
C GLY A 142 -2.56 -8.63 8.67
N ALA A 143 -1.66 -7.75 9.09
CA ALA A 143 -1.27 -6.54 8.40
C ALA A 143 0.27 -6.43 8.30
N ILE A 144 0.80 -5.98 7.17
CA ILE A 144 2.24 -5.74 6.98
C ILE A 144 2.46 -4.26 6.63
N LEU A 145 3.16 -3.53 7.49
CA LEU A 145 3.41 -2.09 7.36
C LEU A 145 4.91 -1.83 7.22
N VAL A 146 5.37 -1.47 6.01
CA VAL A 146 6.80 -1.31 5.73
C VAL A 146 7.17 0.16 5.64
N HIS A 147 7.76 0.71 6.71
CA HIS A 147 8.07 2.14 6.85
C HIS A 147 6.82 3.02 6.54
N PRO A 148 5.68 2.81 7.23
CA PRO A 148 4.41 3.46 6.89
C PRO A 148 4.52 4.99 7.02
N PHE A 149 3.84 5.70 6.12
CA PHE A 149 3.88 7.16 6.04
C PHE A 149 2.86 7.82 6.99
N PHE A 150 3.18 7.84 8.30
CA PHE A 150 2.37 8.48 9.35
C PHE A 150 2.92 9.86 9.78
N GLY A 151 3.26 10.70 8.80
CA GLY A 151 3.61 12.12 8.99
C GLY A 151 4.77 12.41 9.94
N GLY A 152 4.90 13.68 10.34
CA GLY A 152 5.96 14.15 11.23
C GLY A 152 7.35 14.16 10.59
N MET A 153 7.44 14.19 9.26
CA MET A 153 8.67 14.11 8.47
C MET A 153 8.77 15.29 7.48
N GLU A 154 9.92 15.45 6.83
CA GLU A 154 10.11 16.43 5.75
C GLU A 154 9.17 16.20 4.56
N ASP A 155 8.70 14.96 4.38
CA ASP A 155 7.72 14.56 3.36
C ASP A 155 6.27 15.03 3.68
N ASP A 156 6.00 15.67 4.82
CA ASP A 156 4.65 16.18 5.19
C ASP A 156 4.12 17.26 4.21
N GLU A 157 5.00 18.08 3.63
CA GLU A 157 4.61 19.06 2.60
C GLU A 157 4.11 18.37 1.31
N MET A 158 4.61 17.17 1.01
CA MET A 158 4.14 16.37 -0.11
C MET A 158 2.70 15.86 0.13
N TRP A 159 2.33 15.57 1.39
CA TRP A 159 0.94 15.24 1.75
C TRP A 159 0.00 16.43 1.51
N LEU A 160 0.36 17.61 2.04
CA LEU A 160 -0.45 18.82 1.89
C LEU A 160 -0.65 19.19 0.41
N TYR A 161 0.40 19.03 -0.41
CA TYR A 161 0.32 19.23 -1.86
C TYR A 161 -0.52 18.17 -2.59
N MET A 162 -0.34 16.88 -2.28
CA MET A 162 -1.06 15.79 -2.95
C MET A 162 -2.52 15.68 -2.51
N PHE A 163 -2.85 16.17 -1.31
CA PHE A 163 -4.18 16.07 -0.72
C PHE A 163 -4.60 17.37 0.00
N PRO A 164 -4.81 18.48 -0.75
CA PRO A 164 -5.12 19.80 -0.18
C PRO A 164 -6.53 19.91 0.43
N THR A 165 -7.35 18.85 0.33
CA THR A 165 -8.67 18.74 0.96
C THR A 165 -8.72 17.64 2.04
N SER A 166 -7.56 17.29 2.60
CA SER A 166 -7.43 16.47 3.82
C SER A 166 -7.76 17.29 5.07
N GLY A 167 -7.67 16.68 6.25
CA GLY A 167 -7.56 17.36 7.55
C GLY A 167 -6.24 18.13 7.76
N GLY A 168 -5.43 18.31 6.71
CA GLY A 168 -4.09 18.88 6.80
C GLY A 168 -3.13 17.93 7.50
N LEU A 169 -2.29 18.47 8.38
CA LEU A 169 -1.35 17.69 9.19
C LEU A 169 -2.01 16.93 10.36
N GLU A 170 -3.28 17.21 10.67
CA GLU A 170 -4.06 16.48 11.69
C GLU A 170 -5.12 15.55 11.05
N ASP A 171 -4.95 15.20 9.77
CA ASP A 171 -5.76 14.16 9.14
C ASP A 171 -5.46 12.79 9.78
N PRO A 172 -6.46 12.02 10.23
CA PRO A 172 -6.24 10.80 11.00
C PRO A 172 -5.52 9.67 10.25
N ARG A 173 -5.35 9.80 8.92
CA ARG A 173 -4.54 8.88 8.10
C ARG A 173 -3.05 9.23 8.16
N LEU A 174 -2.73 10.52 8.09
CA LEU A 174 -1.37 11.02 8.28
C LEU A 174 -0.95 10.90 9.74
N LYS A 175 -1.84 11.18 10.69
CA LYS A 175 -1.60 11.00 12.13
C LYS A 175 -2.71 10.16 12.76
N PRO A 176 -2.54 8.83 12.86
CA PRO A 176 -3.41 8.00 13.67
C PRO A 176 -3.54 8.61 15.08
N PRO A 177 -4.77 8.70 15.64
CA PRO A 177 -5.07 9.55 16.79
C PRO A 177 -4.31 9.10 18.06
N ALA A 178 -4.18 9.97 19.06
CA ALA A 178 -3.34 9.71 20.24
C ALA A 178 -3.80 8.56 21.17
N GLU A 179 -4.98 7.98 20.94
CA GLU A 179 -5.42 6.72 21.57
C GLU A 179 -4.86 5.48 20.83
N GLU A 180 -4.25 5.68 19.66
CA GLU A 180 -3.45 4.74 18.86
C GLU A 180 -1.98 5.18 18.66
N LEU A 181 -1.62 6.47 18.84
CA LEU A 181 -0.26 7.00 18.60
C LEU A 181 0.10 8.31 19.37
N SER A 182 0.80 8.23 20.51
CA SER A 182 1.33 9.40 21.23
C SER A 182 2.87 9.51 21.28
N ARG A 183 3.37 10.70 20.89
CA ARG A 183 4.78 11.16 20.96
C ARG A 183 5.78 10.42 20.04
N LEU A 184 5.89 10.95 18.82
CA LEU A 184 6.74 10.44 17.75
C LEU A 184 8.26 10.52 18.05
N GLY A 185 8.90 9.37 17.93
CA GLY A 185 10.35 9.20 17.84
C GLY A 185 10.63 7.82 17.24
N GLY A 186 10.81 7.75 15.91
CA GLY A 186 10.80 6.50 15.15
C GLY A 186 9.36 6.02 14.87
N ILE A 187 8.85 6.33 13.68
CA ILE A 187 7.42 6.18 13.35
C ILE A 187 6.91 4.73 13.43
N GLY A 188 7.69 3.76 12.94
CA GLY A 188 7.29 2.34 12.98
C GLY A 188 7.23 1.76 14.40
N GLY A 189 8.27 1.99 15.20
CA GLY A 189 8.34 1.50 16.59
C GLY A 189 7.32 2.15 17.51
N SER A 190 7.13 3.48 17.39
CA SER A 190 6.12 4.20 18.18
C SER A 190 4.69 3.77 17.85
N TYR A 191 4.34 3.53 16.58
CA TYR A 191 3.01 3.01 16.21
C TYR A 191 2.69 1.68 16.92
N TYR A 192 3.62 0.74 16.94
CA TYR A 192 3.40 -0.57 17.58
C TYR A 192 3.29 -0.49 19.11
N GLU A 193 4.08 0.34 19.77
CA GLU A 193 3.99 0.50 21.24
C GLU A 193 2.72 1.22 21.69
N GLU A 194 2.17 2.12 20.87
CA GLU A 194 0.91 2.81 21.16
C GLU A 194 -0.30 1.94 20.79
N LEU A 195 -0.23 1.14 19.72
CA LEU A 195 -1.19 0.08 19.40
C LEU A 195 -1.33 -0.96 20.53
N LYS A 196 -0.26 -1.24 21.31
CA LYS A 196 -0.38 -2.04 22.54
C LYS A 196 -1.15 -1.31 23.65
N LYS A 197 -0.92 0.00 23.80
CA LYS A 197 -1.49 0.81 24.89
C LYS A 197 -2.98 1.07 24.72
N SER A 198 -3.50 1.04 23.49
CA SER A 198 -4.94 1.08 23.20
C SER A 198 -5.72 -0.13 23.75
N GLY A 199 -5.02 -1.20 24.14
CA GLY A 199 -5.64 -2.45 24.60
C GLY A 199 -6.00 -3.42 23.46
N TRP A 200 -5.45 -3.21 22.26
CA TRP A 200 -5.64 -4.13 21.13
C TRP A 200 -5.18 -5.56 21.48
N GLY A 201 -6.14 -6.50 21.51
CA GLY A 201 -5.89 -7.90 21.88
C GLY A 201 -5.25 -8.78 20.80
N GLY A 202 -4.56 -8.17 19.83
CA GLY A 202 -3.83 -8.87 18.78
C GLY A 202 -2.36 -9.14 19.14
N SER A 203 -1.60 -9.59 18.14
CA SER A 203 -0.15 -9.80 18.23
C SER A 203 0.55 -9.21 17.01
N GLY A 204 1.81 -8.78 17.16
CA GLY A 204 2.64 -8.30 16.07
C GLY A 204 4.13 -8.39 16.39
N GLU A 205 4.96 -8.09 15.40
CA GLU A 205 6.42 -8.00 15.50
C GLU A 205 6.86 -6.64 14.94
N VAL A 206 7.87 -6.03 15.56
CA VAL A 206 8.62 -4.92 14.94
C VAL A 206 9.96 -5.46 14.47
N VAL A 207 10.27 -5.14 13.21
CA VAL A 207 11.51 -5.53 12.54
C VAL A 207 12.30 -4.26 12.25
N GLU A 208 13.54 -4.20 12.74
CA GLU A 208 14.44 -3.08 12.49
C GLU A 208 15.70 -3.56 11.76
N HIS A 209 15.97 -2.98 10.59
CA HIS A 209 17.21 -3.20 9.83
C HIS A 209 18.08 -1.94 9.93
N HIS A 210 19.07 -1.96 10.82
CA HIS A 210 19.94 -0.80 11.05
C HIS A 210 20.84 -0.51 9.85
N GLY A 211 21.00 0.78 9.53
CA GLY A 211 21.83 1.23 8.41
C GLY A 211 21.15 1.16 7.03
N GLU A 212 19.85 0.86 6.98
CA GLU A 212 19.05 0.87 5.76
C GLU A 212 18.19 2.13 5.61
N ASP A 213 17.96 2.53 4.36
CA ASP A 213 17.18 3.72 3.98
C ASP A 213 15.68 3.43 3.82
N HIS A 214 14.89 4.47 3.58
CA HIS A 214 13.47 4.31 3.24
C HIS A 214 13.28 3.40 2.01
N VAL A 215 12.39 2.41 2.14
CA VAL A 215 12.09 1.37 1.13
C VAL A 215 13.31 0.67 0.54
N PHE A 216 14.37 0.47 1.33
CA PHE A 216 15.61 -0.20 0.91
C PHE A 216 15.38 -1.54 0.18
N HIS A 217 14.38 -2.32 0.59
CA HIS A 217 14.03 -3.61 -0.01
C HIS A 217 13.55 -3.53 -1.47
N LEU A 218 13.10 -2.35 -1.94
CA LEU A 218 12.81 -2.08 -3.36
C LEU A 218 14.05 -1.60 -4.12
N MET A 219 15.00 -0.98 -3.43
CA MET A 219 16.19 -0.34 -4.01
C MET A 219 17.43 -1.26 -4.03
N LYS A 220 17.47 -2.23 -3.11
CA LYS A 220 18.55 -3.21 -2.88
C LYS A 220 17.92 -4.61 -2.67
N PRO A 221 17.08 -5.13 -3.59
CA PRO A 221 16.28 -6.34 -3.34
C PRO A 221 17.11 -7.59 -3.01
N ASP A 222 18.36 -7.65 -3.50
CA ASP A 222 19.30 -8.73 -3.23
C ASP A 222 20.17 -8.53 -1.96
N SER A 223 19.90 -7.51 -1.12
CA SER A 223 20.63 -7.31 0.14
C SER A 223 20.20 -8.31 1.21
N GLU A 224 21.10 -8.66 2.14
CA GLU A 224 20.81 -9.59 3.23
C GLU A 224 19.60 -9.13 4.08
N ASN A 225 19.49 -7.83 4.34
CA ASN A 225 18.34 -7.23 5.03
C ASN A 225 17.05 -7.32 4.19
N ALA A 226 17.11 -7.14 2.87
CA ALA A 226 15.94 -7.19 2.00
C ALA A 226 15.41 -8.63 1.89
N VAL A 227 16.31 -9.60 1.79
CA VAL A 227 16.01 -11.04 1.79
C VAL A 227 15.45 -11.48 3.15
N ASP A 228 16.02 -11.03 4.29
CA ASP A 228 15.45 -11.26 5.63
C ASP A 228 14.02 -10.70 5.74
N LEU A 229 13.80 -9.45 5.34
CA LEU A 229 12.50 -8.80 5.40
C LEU A 229 11.43 -9.57 4.59
N VAL A 230 11.76 -10.01 3.37
CA VAL A 230 10.87 -10.83 2.54
C VAL A 230 10.62 -12.21 3.16
N ASN A 231 11.65 -12.84 3.74
CA ASN A 231 11.50 -14.11 4.46
C ASN A 231 10.61 -13.99 5.70
N LYS A 232 10.64 -12.85 6.40
CA LYS A 232 9.71 -12.55 7.51
C LYS A 232 8.28 -12.37 7.03
N PHE A 233 8.04 -11.66 5.92
CA PHE A 233 6.70 -11.57 5.32
C PHE A 233 6.15 -12.95 4.93
N ALA A 234 6.96 -13.79 4.27
CA ALA A 234 6.57 -15.14 3.90
C ALA A 234 6.27 -16.00 5.15
N SER A 235 7.11 -15.90 6.19
CA SER A 235 6.91 -16.61 7.46
C SER A 235 5.61 -16.20 8.16
N PHE A 236 5.31 -14.90 8.23
CA PHE A 236 4.08 -14.37 8.82
C PHE A 236 2.81 -14.86 8.07
N ILE A 237 2.82 -14.81 6.73
CA ILE A 237 1.71 -15.26 5.88
C ILE A 237 1.51 -16.78 5.89
N VAL A 238 2.54 -17.57 6.21
CA VAL A 238 2.47 -19.03 6.34
C VAL A 238 2.07 -19.48 7.75
N GLN A 239 2.40 -18.71 8.79
CA GLN A 239 2.16 -19.08 10.20
C GLN A 239 0.82 -18.60 10.76
N GLY A 240 0.26 -17.49 10.27
CA GLY A 240 -1.12 -17.05 10.54
C GLY A 240 -2.13 -17.66 9.58
#